data_AF-A0A7W7ZGM5-F1
#
_entry.id   AF-A0A7W7ZGM5-F1
#
_cell.length_a   1.000
_cell.length_b   1.000
_cell.length_c   1.000
_cell.angle_alpha   90.00
_cell.angle_beta   90.00
_cell.angle_gamma   90.00
#
_symmetry.space_group_name_H-M   'P 1'
#
loop_
_entity.id
_entity.type
_entity.pdbx_description
1 polymer ?
#
loop_
_entity_poly.entity_id
_entity_poly.type
_entity_poly.pdbx_seq_one_letter_code
_entity_poly.pdbx_strand_id
1 'polypeptide(L)'
;MINLDIQNAMKWTPAEYVAGYHARLYALPTTISASHSWQCGWNDANVEALESARHMRSQMEDGGYANIETWDLLFEAGNNARINGIVFEEGLTEYWKKGWIAADISLGRACRPIKSL
;
A
#
# COMPACT_ATOMS: atom_id res chain seq x y z
N MET A 1 25.42 23.06 0.40
CA MET A 1 24.38 23.30 1.42
C MET A 1 23.14 22.55 0.97
N ILE A 2 22.88 21.36 1.50
CA ILE A 2 21.67 20.59 1.14
C ILE A 2 20.53 21.18 1.94
N ASN A 3 19.48 21.63 1.24
CA ASN A 3 18.29 22.22 1.83
C ASN A 3 17.67 21.24 2.83
N LEU A 4 17.77 21.52 4.14
CA LEU A 4 17.14 20.70 5.19
C LEU A 4 15.62 20.61 5.02
N ASP A 5 15.02 21.56 4.31
CA ASP A 5 13.58 21.57 4.01
C ASP A 5 13.15 20.45 3.05
N ILE A 6 14.06 19.96 2.19
CA ILE A 6 13.77 18.82 1.30
C ILE A 6 13.81 17.50 2.07
N GLN A 7 14.62 17.41 3.13
CA GLN A 7 14.71 16.21 3.97
C GLN A 7 13.51 16.12 4.95
N ASN A 8 12.98 17.26 5.41
CA ASN A 8 11.76 17.30 6.22
C ASN A 8 10.48 16.99 5.42
N ALA A 9 10.50 17.14 4.08
CA ALA A 9 9.37 16.81 3.21
C ALA A 9 9.15 15.29 3.00
N MET A 10 10.09 14.44 3.40
CA MET A 10 10.01 12.97 3.28
C MET A 10 9.74 12.26 4.61
N LYS A 11 9.18 12.96 5.61
CA LYS A 11 8.80 12.30 6.86
C LYS A 11 7.55 11.46 6.61
N TRP A 12 7.73 10.15 6.53
CA TRP A 12 6.64 9.21 6.47
C TRP A 12 5.85 9.23 7.78
N THR A 13 4.54 9.47 7.68
CA THR A 13 3.61 9.39 8.80
C THR A 13 2.64 8.23 8.55
N PRO A 14 2.79 7.09 9.25
CA PRO A 14 1.94 5.91 9.02
C PRO A 14 0.45 6.21 9.14
N ALA A 15 0.05 7.04 10.11
CA ALA A 15 -1.35 7.43 10.29
C ALA A 15 -1.91 8.22 9.09
N GLU A 16 -1.10 9.07 8.46
CA GLU A 16 -1.54 9.81 7.27
C GLU A 16 -1.65 8.91 6.05
N TYR A 17 -0.74 7.95 5.89
CA TYR A 17 -0.84 6.93 4.84
C TYR A 17 -2.13 6.12 4.96
N VAL A 18 -2.42 5.57 6.15
CA VAL A 18 -3.65 4.81 6.39
C VAL A 18 -4.90 5.68 6.14
N ALA A 19 -4.87 6.95 6.56
CA ALA A 19 -5.97 7.87 6.30
C ALA A 19 -6.19 8.13 4.80
N GLY A 20 -5.12 8.26 4.01
CA GLY A 20 -5.22 8.42 2.56
C GLY A 20 -5.73 7.18 1.84
N TYR A 21 -5.25 6.01 2.27
CA TYR A 21 -5.70 4.72 1.77
C TYR A 21 -7.21 4.54 2.01
N HIS A 22 -7.68 4.74 3.24
CA HIS A 22 -9.10 4.69 3.58
C HIS A 22 -9.92 5.73 2.82
N ALA A 23 -9.44 6.96 2.68
CA ALA A 23 -10.15 8.00 1.96
C ALA A 23 -10.51 7.55 0.54
N ARG A 24 -9.59 6.87 -0.16
CA ARG A 24 -9.87 6.31 -1.48
C ARG A 24 -10.88 5.18 -1.45
N LEU A 25 -10.82 4.28 -0.46
CA LEU A 25 -11.82 3.21 -0.29
C LEU A 25 -13.24 3.78 -0.10
N TYR A 26 -13.36 4.91 0.60
CA TYR A 26 -14.61 5.66 0.76
C TYR A 26 -14.94 6.58 -0.44
N ALA A 27 -14.24 6.42 -1.57
CA ALA A 27 -14.41 7.20 -2.79
C ALA A 27 -14.24 8.73 -2.62
N LEU A 28 -13.45 9.16 -1.64
CA LEU A 28 -13.09 10.57 -1.48
C LEU A 28 -12.01 10.95 -2.52
N PRO A 29 -12.10 12.14 -3.13
CA PRO A 29 -11.11 12.60 -4.09
C PRO A 29 -9.77 12.94 -3.41
N THR A 30 -8.68 12.82 -4.16
CA THR A 30 -7.36 13.29 -3.71
C THR A 30 -7.30 14.83 -3.69
N THR A 31 -6.36 15.40 -2.93
CA THR A 31 -6.11 16.85 -2.87
C THR A 31 -4.62 17.15 -2.94
N ILE A 32 -4.25 18.20 -3.68
CA ILE A 32 -2.86 18.66 -3.85
C ILE A 32 -2.24 19.11 -2.50
N SER A 33 -3.07 19.57 -1.57
CA SER A 33 -2.65 20.00 -0.23
C SER A 33 -2.41 18.85 0.75
N ALA A 34 -2.74 17.60 0.39
CA ALA A 34 -2.52 16.46 1.27
C ALA A 34 -1.01 16.18 1.45
N SER A 35 -0.64 15.61 2.59
CA SER A 35 0.75 15.24 2.85
C SER A 35 1.23 14.14 1.89
N HIS A 36 2.56 14.02 1.74
CA HIS A 36 3.16 12.97 0.91
C HIS A 36 2.67 11.57 1.31
N SER A 37 2.68 11.24 2.61
CA SER A 37 2.20 9.94 3.09
C SER A 37 0.73 9.69 2.77
N TRP A 38 -0.13 10.70 2.92
CA TRP A 38 -1.54 10.58 2.57
C TRP A 38 -1.74 10.35 1.07
N GLN A 39 -1.03 11.10 0.22
CA GLN A 39 -1.11 10.93 -1.24
C GLN A 39 -0.64 9.55 -1.69
N CYS A 40 0.43 9.02 -1.09
CA CYS A 40 0.88 7.65 -1.34
C CYS A 40 -0.20 6.63 -0.98
N GLY A 41 -0.79 6.71 0.23
CA GLY A 41 -1.85 5.79 0.64
C GLY A 41 -3.06 5.84 -0.29
N TRP A 42 -3.48 7.04 -0.68
CA TRP A 42 -4.58 7.22 -1.62
C TRP A 42 -4.28 6.62 -3.00
N ASN A 43 -3.06 6.84 -3.52
CA ASN A 43 -2.64 6.32 -4.82
C ASN A 43 -2.56 4.80 -4.82
N ASP A 44 -2.01 4.19 -3.78
CA ASP A 44 -1.92 2.74 -3.64
C ASP A 44 -3.32 2.10 -3.63
N ALA A 45 -4.25 2.66 -2.84
CA ALA A 45 -5.65 2.25 -2.84
C ALA A 45 -6.35 2.47 -4.19
N ASN A 46 -5.96 3.50 -4.95
CA ASN A 46 -6.53 3.78 -6.26
C ASN A 46 -6.05 2.78 -7.31
N VAL A 47 -4.76 2.43 -7.29
CA VAL A 47 -4.21 1.34 -8.12
C VAL A 47 -4.93 0.04 -7.80
N GLU A 48 -5.08 -0.29 -6.51
CA GLU A 48 -5.82 -1.47 -6.07
C GLU A 48 -7.26 -1.52 -6.60
N ALA A 49 -8.00 -0.41 -6.49
CA ALA A 49 -9.37 -0.34 -6.99
C ALA A 49 -9.46 -0.49 -8.52
N LEU A 50 -8.54 0.12 -9.26
CA LEU A 50 -8.48 0.03 -10.71
C LEU A 50 -8.14 -1.39 -11.18
N GLU A 51 -7.19 -2.05 -10.52
CA GLU A 51 -6.80 -3.42 -10.87
C GLU A 51 -7.84 -4.45 -10.47
N SER A 52 -8.48 -4.29 -9.31
CA SER A 52 -9.60 -5.14 -8.92
C SER A 52 -10.74 -5.07 -9.95
N ALA A 53 -11.06 -3.86 -10.43
CA ALA A 53 -12.07 -3.65 -11.47
C ALA A 53 -11.63 -4.16 -12.86
N ARG A 54 -10.34 -4.12 -13.18
CA ARG A 54 -9.78 -4.73 -14.40
C ARG A 54 -9.83 -6.26 -14.32
N HIS A 55 -9.46 -6.84 -13.18
CA HIS A 55 -9.49 -8.28 -12.97
C HIS A 55 -10.91 -8.83 -13.03
N MET A 56 -11.87 -8.19 -12.36
CA MET A 56 -13.28 -8.59 -12.43
C MET A 56 -13.82 -8.55 -13.88
N ARG A 57 -13.48 -7.51 -14.64
CA ARG A 57 -13.84 -7.45 -16.08
C ARG A 57 -13.14 -8.55 -16.89
N SER A 58 -11.87 -8.78 -16.66
CA SER A 58 -11.08 -9.80 -17.36
C SER A 58 -11.55 -11.23 -17.06
N GLN A 59 -12.07 -11.50 -15.86
CA GLN A 59 -12.71 -12.77 -15.51
C GLN A 59 -14.07 -12.95 -16.19
N MET A 60 -14.78 -11.85 -16.48
CA MET A 60 -16.07 -11.87 -17.15
C MET A 60 -15.96 -11.97 -18.68
N GLU A 61 -14.92 -11.38 -19.27
CA GLU A 61 -14.87 -11.20 -20.73
C GLU A 61 -14.14 -12.32 -21.49
N ASP A 62 -13.02 -12.86 -21.01
CA ASP A 62 -12.36 -14.02 -21.64
C ASP A 62 -11.13 -14.46 -20.82
N GLY A 63 -11.25 -15.51 -19.98
CA GLY A 63 -10.13 -16.30 -19.42
C GLY A 63 -8.85 -15.57 -18.96
N GLY A 64 -8.93 -14.30 -18.57
CA GLY A 64 -7.82 -13.39 -18.85
C GLY A 64 -6.75 -13.36 -17.77
N TYR A 65 -5.50 -13.42 -18.23
CA TYR A 65 -4.32 -13.19 -17.44
C TYR A 65 -4.38 -11.78 -16.83
N ALA A 66 -4.45 -11.71 -15.51
CA ALA A 66 -4.31 -10.45 -14.80
C ALA A 66 -2.91 -9.88 -15.10
N ASN A 67 -2.81 -8.57 -15.38
CA ASN A 67 -1.57 -7.94 -15.80
C ASN A 67 -0.49 -8.10 -14.71
N ILE A 68 0.50 -8.98 -14.95
CA ILE A 68 1.58 -9.33 -14.01
C ILE A 68 2.28 -8.08 -13.47
N GLU A 69 2.50 -7.10 -14.34
CA GLU A 69 3.20 -5.86 -14.04
C GLU A 69 2.50 -5.00 -12.98
N THR A 70 1.17 -5.12 -12.82
CA THR A 70 0.43 -4.33 -11.83
C THR A 70 0.29 -5.02 -10.48
N TRP A 71 0.40 -6.35 -10.44
CA TRP A 71 0.51 -7.09 -9.17
C TRP A 71 1.87 -6.89 -8.51
N ASP A 72 2.91 -6.70 -9.31
CA ASP A 72 4.25 -6.34 -8.82
C ASP A 72 4.22 -4.99 -8.11
N LEU A 73 3.45 -4.01 -8.61
CA LEU A 73 3.27 -2.72 -7.94
C LEU A 73 2.57 -2.84 -6.57
N LEU A 74 1.56 -3.70 -6.46
CA LEU A 74 0.89 -3.94 -5.16
C LEU A 74 1.81 -4.68 -4.18
N PHE A 75 2.61 -5.61 -4.67
CA PHE A 75 3.64 -6.27 -3.88
C PHE A 75 4.70 -5.29 -3.37
N GLU A 76 5.20 -4.41 -4.24
CA GLU A 76 6.14 -3.34 -3.87
C GLU A 76 5.52 -2.35 -2.87
N ALA A 77 4.25 -1.98 -3.04
CA ALA A 77 3.53 -1.13 -2.10
C ALA A 77 3.47 -1.75 -0.69
N GLY A 78 3.12 -3.04 -0.59
CA GLY A 78 3.12 -3.77 0.68
C GLY A 78 4.50 -3.85 1.32
N ASN A 79 5.54 -4.12 0.51
CA ASN A 79 6.93 -4.16 0.95
C ASN A 79 7.38 -2.80 1.53
N ASN A 80 7.14 -1.73 0.77
CA ASN A 80 7.45 -0.36 1.17
C ASN A 80 6.69 0.06 2.43
N ALA A 81 5.41 -0.32 2.53
CA ALA A 81 4.60 -0.02 3.71
C ALA A 81 5.23 -0.63 4.97
N ARG A 82 5.63 -1.90 4.89
CA ARG A 82 6.28 -2.59 6.01
C ARG A 82 7.61 -1.94 6.42
N ILE A 83 8.47 -1.62 5.45
CA ILE A 83 9.77 -0.96 5.66
C ILE A 83 9.57 0.37 6.39
N ASN A 84 8.52 1.11 6.03
CA ASN A 84 8.17 2.40 6.64
C ASN A 84 7.33 2.27 7.93
N GLY A 85 7.16 1.05 8.46
CA GLY A 85 6.53 0.83 9.76
C GLY A 85 5.01 0.89 9.75
N ILE A 86 4.37 0.82 8.59
CA ILE A 86 2.91 0.68 8.49
C ILE A 86 2.52 -0.72 8.99
N VAL A 87 1.49 -0.76 9.82
CA VAL A 87 0.96 -1.99 10.40
C VAL A 87 0.28 -2.84 9.34
N PHE A 88 0.23 -4.15 9.58
CA PHE A 88 -0.51 -5.06 8.72
C PHE A 88 -2.01 -4.80 8.85
N GLU A 89 -2.73 -4.76 7.74
CA GLU A 89 -4.18 -4.59 7.70
C GLU A 89 -4.85 -5.66 6.84
N GLU A 90 -5.82 -6.36 7.43
CA GLU A 90 -6.52 -7.48 6.78
C GLU A 90 -7.43 -7.06 5.61
N GLY A 91 -7.86 -5.80 5.59
CA GLY A 91 -8.75 -5.26 4.56
C GLY A 91 -8.09 -4.99 3.21
N LEU A 92 -6.77 -5.13 3.12
CA LEU A 92 -5.97 -4.82 1.92
C LEU A 92 -5.89 -6.03 0.98
N THR A 93 -5.48 -5.83 -0.28
CA THR A 93 -5.30 -6.95 -1.23
C THR A 93 -4.30 -8.01 -0.76
N GLU A 94 -4.56 -9.26 -1.16
CA GLU A 94 -3.64 -10.39 -0.96
C GLU A 94 -2.21 -10.11 -1.45
N TYR A 95 -2.04 -9.39 -2.56
CA TYR A 95 -0.71 -9.07 -3.10
C TYR A 95 0.03 -8.03 -2.28
N TRP A 96 -0.66 -7.00 -1.80
CA TRP A 96 -0.11 -6.07 -0.81
C TRP A 96 0.29 -6.80 0.46
N LYS A 97 -0.58 -7.68 1.00
CA LYS A 97 -0.28 -8.48 2.19
C LYS A 97 0.97 -9.34 2.01
N LYS A 98 1.10 -9.99 0.84
CA LYS A 98 2.29 -10.80 0.49
C LYS A 98 3.56 -9.96 0.47
N GLY A 99 3.53 -8.77 -0.12
CA GLY A 99 4.65 -7.82 -0.12
C GLY A 99 5.06 -7.39 1.28
N TRP A 100 4.07 -7.08 2.12
CA TRP A 100 4.28 -6.70 3.52
C TRP A 100 4.92 -7.84 4.32
N ILE A 101 4.40 -9.06 4.18
CA ILE A 101 4.93 -10.26 4.85
C ILE A 101 6.36 -10.56 4.39
N ALA A 102 6.63 -10.45 3.08
CA ALA A 102 7.98 -10.64 2.55
C ALA A 102 8.97 -9.66 3.18
N ALA A 103 8.61 -8.38 3.27
CA ALA A 103 9.42 -7.38 3.96
C ALA A 103 9.56 -7.66 5.46
N ASP A 104 8.52 -8.14 6.15
CA ASP A 104 8.57 -8.45 7.59
C ASP A 104 9.52 -9.62 7.89
N ILE A 105 9.51 -10.63 7.01
CA ILE A 105 10.47 -11.74 7.02
C ILE A 105 11.89 -11.22 6.78
N SER A 106 12.10 -10.40 5.75
CA SER A 106 13.42 -9.83 5.43
C SER A 106 13.97 -8.94 6.54
N LEU A 107 13.11 -8.26 7.29
CA LEU A 107 13.49 -7.47 8.47
C LEU A 107 13.74 -8.32 9.74
N GLY A 108 13.57 -9.65 9.66
CA GLY A 108 13.76 -10.59 10.77
C GLY A 108 12.69 -10.49 11.86
N ARG A 109 11.52 -9.92 11.55
CA ARG A 109 10.45 -9.63 12.53
C ARG A 109 9.37 -10.72 12.59
N ALA A 110 9.32 -11.60 11.59
CA ALA A 110 8.43 -12.75 11.53
C ALA A 110 8.66 -13.80 12.65
N CYS A 111 9.68 -13.65 13.50
CA CYS A 111 9.95 -14.51 14.66
C CYS A 111 9.56 -13.88 16.00
N ARG A 112 8.33 -13.40 16.17
CA ARG A 112 7.75 -13.30 17.52
C ARG A 112 6.42 -14.04 17.57
N PRO A 113 6.32 -15.14 18.35
CA PRO A 113 5.05 -15.79 18.57
C PRO A 113 4.11 -14.79 19.24
N ILE A 114 2.89 -14.67 18.69
CA ILE A 114 1.77 -14.01 19.35
C ILE A 114 1.60 -14.71 20.70
N LYS A 115 1.98 -14.05 21.79
CA LYS A 115 1.59 -14.50 23.13
C LYS A 115 0.09 -14.30 23.22
N SER A 116 -0.65 -15.40 23.16
CA SER A 116 -2.04 -15.45 23.63
C SER A 116 -2.09 -14.94 25.07
N LEU A 117 -2.91 -13.90 25.30
CA LEU A 117 -3.38 -13.54 26.63
C LEU A 117 -4.38 -14.59 27.13
#